data_AF-A0AAU1JW24-F1
#
_entry.id   AF-A0AAU1JW24-F1
#
_cell.length_a   1.000
_cell.length_b   1.000
_cell.length_c   1.000
_cell.angle_alpha   90.00
_cell.angle_beta   90.00
_cell.angle_gamma   90.00
#
_symmetry.space_group_name_H-M   'P 1'
#
loop_
_entity.id
_entity.type
_entity.pdbx_description
1 polymer ?
#
loop_
_entity_poly.entity_id
_entity_poly.type
_entity_poly.pdbx_seq_one_letter_code
_entity_poly.pdbx_strand_id
1 'polypeptide(L)'
;MPPSTYRRRIDRPPHGRRRTTRWRRTAFASVLVTLIAGSGLWAFGTATAHSETVSLLPDDAVPAVLTDSDSRPVELGMRFRTSEPVEAVAVQVYLGPDNHGPHQATLWSGRGRALSRVQLGGTAGDGLRAATLERPVRLEPGRSYVVSYTAPGGHYSTDEHFFDRSISNGPLSAGANAGVYNYQPGEFPRSTYRATNYQVDIVVRPAGSGEAPTTSPTPSGSASPSSAPPSQSSSPSTSVSPSAPASSPTAPSTSPSSPTSTPTTSAPSPTSAPPAGGFPTRASAGLPDGWQPKRSATGTYTISTPGAVVEDLRVTNGTINVTAKNVTLRRVQAVGSVIVNFASATCATGLVIEDSEIVRGSAPTTDEAWPAVTSGGYTARNVLIDGVPEGFRAQGKSACGGVAIHDSYVRVVSPDVCTDWHGDGIQGYGGGALTVRKTVIDFVDTNNCGGTAPFFYPDQDNTSVDIDGLIVSGGGYPFRLGTPGTVRNLYVVDRSWVFGPLDVRCSLVSQWQAATATLNSAGQPVVVRNLPCTT
;
A
#
# COMPACT_ATOMS: atom_id res chain seq x y z
N MET A 1 46.86 23.10 38.31
CA MET A 1 48.04 23.78 38.91
C MET A 1 49.29 23.02 38.50
N PRO A 2 50.47 23.65 38.32
CA PRO A 2 50.76 25.07 38.09
C PRO A 2 51.43 25.23 36.67
N PRO A 3 52.37 26.16 36.33
CA PRO A 3 51.92 27.29 35.49
C PRO A 3 52.88 27.85 34.39
N SER A 4 52.32 28.75 33.56
CA SER A 4 52.91 30.06 33.17
C SER A 4 54.14 30.22 32.24
N THR A 5 53.86 30.73 31.03
CA THR A 5 54.56 31.83 30.28
C THR A 5 56.04 31.62 29.86
N TYR A 6 56.74 32.46 29.06
CA TYR A 6 56.56 33.86 28.62
C TYR A 6 57.16 34.17 27.21
N ARG A 7 56.93 35.38 26.68
CA ARG A 7 57.32 35.86 25.32
C ARG A 7 58.67 36.61 25.28
N ARG A 8 59.28 36.77 24.08
CA ARG A 8 59.72 38.07 23.46
C ARG A 8 60.29 37.81 22.02
N ARG A 9 60.07 38.62 20.94
CA ARG A 9 60.33 40.07 20.61
C ARG A 9 61.81 40.31 20.21
N ILE A 10 62.20 41.18 19.25
CA ILE A 10 61.52 42.13 18.33
C ILE A 10 62.08 41.94 16.86
N ASP A 11 61.90 42.74 15.81
CA ASP A 11 62.30 44.17 15.64
C ASP A 11 61.48 45.03 14.63
N ARG A 12 61.97 46.24 14.28
CA ARG A 12 61.17 47.43 13.87
C ARG A 12 61.51 48.11 12.51
N PRO A 13 60.65 49.05 12.00
CA PRO A 13 60.75 49.73 10.70
C PRO A 13 61.33 51.17 10.78
N PRO A 14 61.32 51.96 9.67
CA PRO A 14 60.75 53.33 9.76
C PRO A 14 60.06 53.96 8.50
N HIS A 15 59.02 54.79 8.77
CA HIS A 15 58.57 56.08 8.16
C HIS A 15 58.43 56.33 6.61
N GLY A 16 57.56 57.24 6.10
CA GLY A 16 56.43 57.99 6.71
C GLY A 16 55.92 59.28 5.97
N ARG A 17 54.77 59.84 6.44
CA ARG A 17 54.21 61.22 6.30
C ARG A 17 53.56 61.78 4.98
N ARG A 18 52.26 62.18 5.11
CA ARG A 18 51.51 63.42 4.69
C ARG A 18 51.80 64.08 3.30
N ARG A 19 50.81 64.52 2.49
CA ARG A 19 49.75 65.59 2.66
C ARG A 19 48.79 65.54 1.40
N THR A 20 47.70 66.29 1.10
CA THR A 20 46.98 67.49 1.62
C THR A 20 45.42 67.36 1.45
N THR A 21 44.67 68.32 0.83
CA THR A 21 43.17 68.39 0.87
C THR A 21 42.55 69.37 -0.16
N ARG A 22 41.43 69.02 -0.86
CA ARG A 22 40.15 69.82 -1.03
C ARG A 22 39.24 69.49 -2.26
N TRP A 23 38.06 68.90 -1.97
CA TRP A 23 36.67 69.25 -2.37
C TRP A 23 36.18 69.53 -3.83
N ARG A 24 35.12 68.75 -4.20
CA ARG A 24 33.95 69.03 -5.09
C ARG A 24 34.22 69.11 -6.62
N ARG A 25 33.29 68.76 -7.54
CA ARG A 25 31.80 68.60 -7.50
C ARG A 25 31.30 67.71 -8.68
N THR A 26 30.13 67.04 -8.54
CA THR A 26 29.24 66.49 -9.64
C THR A 26 29.80 65.39 -10.59
N ALA A 27 29.04 64.47 -11.21
CA ALA A 27 27.61 64.07 -11.17
C ALA A 27 27.43 62.56 -11.56
N PHE A 28 26.18 62.07 -11.67
CA PHE A 28 25.81 60.67 -12.01
C PHE A 28 26.06 60.28 -13.48
N ALA A 29 26.42 59.01 -13.70
CA ALA A 29 25.87 58.16 -14.78
C ALA A 29 26.16 56.67 -14.47
N SER A 30 25.13 55.82 -14.49
CA SER A 30 25.28 54.36 -14.41
C SER A 30 24.98 53.74 -15.77
N VAL A 31 25.87 52.88 -16.28
CA VAL A 31 25.62 52.08 -17.49
C VAL A 31 25.73 50.60 -17.12
N LEU A 32 24.64 49.87 -17.32
CA LEU A 32 24.56 48.43 -17.13
C LEU A 32 24.85 47.74 -18.48
N VAL A 33 25.76 46.78 -18.50
CA VAL A 33 26.02 45.92 -19.68
C VAL A 33 25.39 44.57 -19.43
N THR A 34 24.33 44.26 -20.18
CA THR A 34 23.62 42.97 -20.10
C THR A 34 24.26 41.97 -21.06
N LEU A 35 24.83 40.87 -20.54
CA LEU A 35 25.26 39.74 -21.35
C LEU A 35 24.09 38.76 -21.52
N ILE A 36 23.69 38.52 -22.78
CA ILE A 36 22.68 37.52 -23.12
C ILE A 36 23.38 36.18 -23.38
N ALA A 37 23.21 35.23 -22.47
CA ALA A 37 23.51 33.82 -22.71
C ALA A 37 22.21 33.08 -23.03
N GLY A 38 22.11 32.52 -24.25
CA GLY A 38 20.90 31.85 -24.72
C GLY A 38 20.76 30.42 -24.17
N SER A 39 20.06 30.27 -23.05
CA SER A 39 19.58 28.96 -22.59
C SER A 39 18.35 28.54 -23.40
N GLY A 40 18.43 27.47 -24.18
CA GLY A 40 17.28 26.92 -24.89
C GLY A 40 16.26 26.35 -23.91
N LEU A 41 15.09 26.98 -23.80
CA LEU A 41 13.98 26.42 -23.02
C LEU A 41 13.45 25.17 -23.73
N TRP A 42 13.80 24.00 -23.19
CA TRP A 42 12.98 22.81 -23.36
C TRP A 42 11.64 23.06 -22.67
N ALA A 43 10.61 23.34 -23.46
CA ALA A 43 9.24 23.34 -22.98
C ALA A 43 8.86 21.89 -22.64
N PHE A 44 9.13 21.49 -21.40
CA PHE A 44 8.49 20.30 -20.82
C PHE A 44 6.98 20.51 -20.94
N GLY A 45 6.33 19.70 -21.78
CA GLY A 45 4.87 19.65 -21.80
C GLY A 45 4.39 19.37 -20.38
N THR A 46 3.48 20.19 -19.88
CA THR A 46 2.96 20.04 -18.51
C THR A 46 2.32 18.66 -18.40
N ALA A 47 3.01 17.74 -17.72
CA ALA A 47 2.44 16.45 -17.38
C ALA A 47 1.14 16.71 -16.60
N THR A 48 0.01 16.31 -17.17
CA THR A 48 -1.29 16.45 -16.51
C THR A 48 -1.28 15.58 -15.27
N ALA A 49 -1.01 16.21 -14.12
CA ALA A 49 -1.01 15.58 -12.82
C ALA A 49 -2.33 14.85 -12.64
N HIS A 50 -2.29 13.52 -12.64
CA HIS A 50 -3.43 12.72 -12.27
C HIS A 50 -3.71 13.04 -10.81
N SER A 51 -4.87 13.65 -10.55
CA SER A 51 -5.24 14.04 -9.20
C SER A 51 -5.42 12.78 -8.36
N GLU A 52 -4.51 12.57 -7.41
CA GLU A 52 -4.56 11.40 -6.53
C GLU A 52 -5.91 11.34 -5.81
N THR A 53 -6.54 10.17 -5.90
CA THR A 53 -7.85 9.91 -5.30
C THR A 53 -7.69 9.18 -3.97
N VAL A 54 -8.56 9.51 -3.02
CA VAL A 54 -8.59 8.95 -1.67
C VAL A 54 -10.01 8.50 -1.35
N SER A 55 -10.15 7.24 -0.97
CA SER A 55 -11.29 6.63 -0.29
C SER A 55 -11.05 6.63 1.23
N LEU A 56 -12.07 6.35 2.05
CA LEU A 56 -11.92 6.14 3.49
C LEU A 56 -11.60 4.66 3.83
N LEU A 57 -12.20 3.73 3.10
CA LEU A 57 -11.97 2.28 3.19
C LEU A 57 -10.86 1.85 2.20
N PRO A 58 -10.04 0.84 2.51
CA PRO A 58 -9.08 0.28 1.57
C PRO A 58 -9.75 -0.35 0.34
N ASP A 59 -9.15 -0.19 -0.84
CA ASP A 59 -9.64 -0.81 -2.10
C ASP A 59 -9.57 -2.35 -2.09
N ASP A 60 -8.82 -2.97 -1.16
CA ASP A 60 -8.76 -4.43 -0.96
C ASP A 60 -9.53 -4.92 0.29
N ALA A 61 -10.37 -4.07 0.90
CA ALA A 61 -11.21 -4.46 2.02
C ALA A 61 -12.27 -5.49 1.61
N VAL A 62 -12.30 -6.62 2.32
CA VAL A 62 -13.32 -7.67 2.16
C VAL A 62 -14.19 -7.71 3.43
N PRO A 63 -15.53 -7.60 3.32
CA PRO A 63 -16.42 -7.61 4.47
C PRO A 63 -16.40 -8.94 5.24
N ALA A 64 -16.48 -8.87 6.57
CA ALA A 64 -16.56 -10.05 7.43
C ALA A 64 -17.88 -10.83 7.23
N VAL A 65 -18.98 -10.12 6.94
CA VAL A 65 -20.26 -10.71 6.52
C VAL A 65 -20.54 -10.31 5.08
N LEU A 66 -20.39 -11.26 4.15
CA LEU A 66 -20.62 -11.01 2.72
C LEU A 66 -22.11 -10.87 2.37
N THR A 67 -23.00 -11.56 3.08
CA THR A 67 -24.46 -11.51 2.87
C THR A 67 -25.15 -11.42 4.24
N ASP A 68 -25.79 -10.28 4.53
CA ASP A 68 -26.73 -10.14 5.65
C ASP A 68 -28.02 -10.94 5.37
N SER A 69 -28.65 -11.43 6.44
CA SER A 69 -29.92 -12.14 6.43
C SER A 69 -31.14 -11.28 6.08
N ASP A 70 -31.06 -9.95 6.25
CA ASP A 70 -32.18 -9.06 5.93
C ASP A 70 -32.41 -8.96 4.41
N SER A 71 -33.58 -9.40 3.96
CA SER A 71 -34.02 -9.43 2.56
C SER A 71 -34.88 -8.23 2.15
N ARG A 72 -35.03 -7.22 3.03
CA ARG A 72 -35.88 -6.06 2.77
C ARG A 72 -35.19 -5.00 1.91
N PRO A 73 -35.95 -4.28 1.04
CA PRO A 73 -35.43 -3.09 0.35
C PRO A 73 -34.95 -2.04 1.36
N VAL A 74 -33.69 -1.61 1.24
CA VAL A 74 -33.05 -0.71 2.20
C VAL A 74 -32.07 0.26 1.52
N GLU A 75 -31.99 1.49 2.03
CA GLU A 75 -30.92 2.45 1.73
C GLU A 75 -29.85 2.37 2.84
N LEU A 76 -28.59 2.23 2.47
CA LEU A 76 -27.46 1.94 3.36
C LEU A 76 -26.33 2.91 3.10
N GLY A 77 -25.66 3.43 4.13
CA GLY A 77 -24.71 4.53 3.96
C GLY A 77 -23.72 4.74 5.10
N MET A 78 -22.75 5.62 4.83
CA MET A 78 -21.74 6.06 5.78
C MET A 78 -21.76 7.59 5.92
N ARG A 79 -21.79 8.07 7.17
CA ARG A 79 -21.62 9.48 7.53
C ARG A 79 -20.13 9.85 7.60
N PHE A 80 -19.69 10.76 6.74
CA PHE A 80 -18.30 11.21 6.71
C PHE A 80 -18.17 12.74 6.84
N ARG A 81 -16.94 13.22 6.99
CA ARG A 81 -16.52 14.63 6.93
C ARG A 81 -15.23 14.77 6.14
N THR A 82 -14.93 16.00 5.70
CA THR A 82 -13.63 16.35 5.11
C THR A 82 -12.89 17.33 6.01
N SER A 83 -11.56 17.22 6.15
CA SER A 83 -10.71 18.19 6.86
C SER A 83 -10.35 19.38 5.99
N GLU A 84 -10.27 19.17 4.68
CA GLU A 84 -9.86 20.14 3.65
C GLU A 84 -10.88 20.19 2.49
N PRO A 85 -10.82 21.20 1.60
CA PRO A 85 -11.64 21.25 0.40
C PRO A 85 -11.26 20.15 -0.59
N VAL A 86 -12.23 19.31 -0.96
CA VAL A 86 -12.03 18.17 -1.89
C VAL A 86 -13.15 18.12 -2.93
N GLU A 87 -12.92 17.39 -4.02
CA GLU A 87 -13.97 17.02 -4.98
C GLU A 87 -14.26 15.53 -4.85
N ALA A 88 -15.50 15.15 -4.53
CA ALA A 88 -15.96 13.78 -4.69
C ALA A 88 -16.12 13.45 -6.19
N VAL A 89 -15.57 12.32 -6.63
CA VAL A 89 -15.46 11.93 -8.05
C VAL A 89 -16.06 10.55 -8.35
N ALA A 90 -16.17 9.65 -7.36
CA ALA A 90 -16.86 8.38 -7.50
C ALA A 90 -17.45 7.91 -6.17
N VAL A 91 -18.39 6.96 -6.22
CA VAL A 91 -18.84 6.16 -5.08
C VAL A 91 -18.33 4.73 -5.25
N GLN A 92 -17.93 4.09 -4.16
CA GLN A 92 -17.58 2.67 -4.11
C GLN A 92 -18.61 1.92 -3.25
N VAL A 93 -18.95 0.68 -3.64
CA VAL A 93 -19.78 -0.25 -2.87
C VAL A 93 -19.26 -1.67 -3.04
N TYR A 94 -19.17 -2.46 -1.96
CA TYR A 94 -18.92 -3.90 -2.07
C TYR A 94 -20.24 -4.66 -2.31
N LEU A 95 -20.37 -5.35 -3.45
CA LEU A 95 -21.53 -6.17 -3.78
C LEU A 95 -21.27 -7.64 -3.43
N GLY A 96 -21.82 -8.08 -2.30
CA GLY A 96 -21.83 -9.49 -1.88
C GLY A 96 -22.59 -10.42 -2.84
N PRO A 97 -22.42 -11.76 -2.73
CA PRO A 97 -22.95 -12.75 -3.67
C PRO A 97 -24.46 -12.64 -3.94
N ASP A 98 -25.23 -12.34 -2.90
CA ASP A 98 -26.69 -12.30 -2.93
C ASP A 98 -27.26 -10.85 -2.98
N ASN A 99 -26.38 -9.83 -3.01
CA ASN A 99 -26.77 -8.42 -3.05
C ASN A 99 -27.24 -8.04 -4.46
N HIS A 100 -28.43 -8.49 -4.84
CA HIS A 100 -28.96 -8.31 -6.19
C HIS A 100 -29.65 -6.96 -6.40
N GLY A 101 -29.39 -6.32 -7.54
CA GLY A 101 -30.28 -5.31 -8.12
C GLY A 101 -29.61 -4.31 -9.06
N PRO A 102 -30.40 -3.35 -9.57
CA PRO A 102 -29.87 -2.09 -10.06
C PRO A 102 -29.57 -1.16 -8.87
N HIS A 103 -28.35 -1.18 -8.35
CA HIS A 103 -27.96 -0.37 -7.20
C HIS A 103 -27.79 1.11 -7.57
N GLN A 104 -28.56 2.00 -6.94
CA GLN A 104 -28.37 3.45 -7.09
C GLN A 104 -27.61 3.99 -5.88
N ALA A 105 -26.52 4.72 -6.12
CA ALA A 105 -25.78 5.43 -5.11
C ALA A 105 -26.16 6.91 -5.05
N THR A 106 -26.19 7.50 -3.86
CA THR A 106 -26.45 8.91 -3.62
C THR A 106 -25.40 9.52 -2.69
N LEU A 107 -24.83 10.66 -3.10
CA LEU A 107 -24.04 11.54 -2.25
C LEU A 107 -24.94 12.65 -1.70
N TRP A 108 -24.98 12.79 -0.37
CA TRP A 108 -25.84 13.72 0.34
C TRP A 108 -25.07 14.74 1.16
N SER A 109 -25.62 15.94 1.29
CA SER A 109 -25.30 16.83 2.40
C SER A 109 -25.85 16.25 3.72
N GLY A 110 -25.16 16.46 4.85
CA GLY A 110 -25.58 15.95 6.16
C GLY A 110 -26.91 16.49 6.73
N ARG A 111 -27.65 17.31 5.97
CA ARG A 111 -29.06 17.69 6.25
C ARG A 111 -30.09 16.81 5.53
N GLY A 112 -29.70 16.12 4.46
CA GLY A 112 -30.57 15.25 3.65
C GLY A 112 -30.88 15.75 2.23
N ARG A 113 -30.24 16.82 1.76
CA ARG A 113 -30.31 17.20 0.34
C ARG A 113 -29.27 16.42 -0.45
N ALA A 114 -29.69 15.70 -1.49
CA ALA A 114 -28.79 15.06 -2.45
C ALA A 114 -27.89 16.10 -3.15
N LEU A 115 -26.68 15.68 -3.51
CA LEU A 115 -25.65 16.48 -4.19
C LEU A 115 -25.24 15.84 -5.52
N SER A 116 -25.24 14.50 -5.58
CA SER A 116 -25.15 13.73 -6.81
C SER A 116 -25.83 12.37 -6.62
N ARG A 117 -26.25 11.75 -7.73
CA ARG A 117 -26.73 10.36 -7.82
C ARG A 117 -25.99 9.69 -8.97
N VAL A 118 -25.68 8.42 -8.81
CA VAL A 118 -25.03 7.60 -9.84
C VAL A 118 -25.59 6.18 -9.79
N GLN A 119 -25.75 5.54 -10.94
CA GLN A 119 -26.08 4.13 -10.99
C GLN A 119 -24.79 3.32 -10.87
N LEU A 120 -24.71 2.42 -9.89
CA LEU A 120 -23.62 1.44 -9.82
C LEU A 120 -23.82 0.40 -10.93
N GLY A 121 -22.76 0.17 -11.70
CA GLY A 121 -22.67 -0.92 -12.66
C GLY A 121 -21.92 -2.10 -12.06
N GLY A 122 -22.39 -3.31 -12.34
CA GLY A 122 -21.87 -4.58 -11.81
C GLY A 122 -23.01 -5.56 -11.56
N THR A 123 -22.66 -6.73 -11.07
CA THR A 123 -23.57 -7.77 -10.59
C THR A 123 -23.25 -8.15 -9.14
N ALA A 124 -24.17 -8.88 -8.50
CA ALA A 124 -23.93 -9.42 -7.17
C ALA A 124 -22.79 -10.45 -7.21
N GLY A 125 -21.92 -10.44 -6.21
CA GLY A 125 -20.72 -11.27 -6.15
C GLY A 125 -19.50 -10.70 -6.88
N ASP A 126 -19.61 -9.56 -7.55
CA ASP A 126 -18.48 -8.88 -8.20
C ASP A 126 -17.45 -8.30 -7.20
N GLY A 127 -17.78 -8.19 -5.91
CA GLY A 127 -16.93 -7.54 -4.91
C GLY A 127 -17.00 -6.00 -4.99
N LEU A 128 -15.86 -5.32 -4.85
CA LEU A 128 -15.82 -3.84 -4.82
C LEU A 128 -16.12 -3.24 -6.20
N ARG A 129 -17.20 -2.46 -6.29
CA ARG A 129 -17.66 -1.75 -7.49
C ARG A 129 -17.52 -0.25 -7.30
N ALA A 130 -16.87 0.43 -8.25
CA ALA A 130 -16.82 1.90 -8.32
C ALA A 130 -17.78 2.46 -9.39
N ALA A 131 -18.35 3.63 -9.13
CA ALA A 131 -19.19 4.38 -10.06
C ALA A 131 -18.85 5.88 -10.05
N THR A 132 -18.32 6.37 -11.17
CA THR A 132 -17.89 7.78 -11.34
C THR A 132 -19.10 8.72 -11.37
N LEU A 133 -19.04 9.81 -10.61
CA LEU A 133 -20.06 10.85 -10.62
C LEU A 133 -19.99 11.64 -11.95
N GLU A 134 -21.15 11.90 -12.59
CA GLU A 134 -21.24 12.66 -13.85
C GLU A 134 -20.55 14.04 -13.78
N ARG A 135 -20.52 14.63 -12.58
CA ARG A 135 -19.83 15.88 -12.27
C ARG A 135 -19.18 15.76 -10.89
N PRO A 136 -17.89 16.13 -10.74
CA PRO A 136 -17.25 16.19 -9.43
C PRO A 136 -18.00 17.13 -8.48
N VAL A 137 -18.21 16.69 -7.24
CA VAL A 137 -18.94 17.46 -6.22
C VAL A 137 -17.95 18.03 -5.23
N ARG A 138 -17.78 19.35 -5.23
CA ARG A 138 -16.95 20.07 -4.25
C ARG A 138 -17.54 19.94 -2.84
N LEU A 139 -16.74 19.42 -1.91
CA LEU A 139 -17.04 19.25 -0.50
C LEU A 139 -16.19 20.22 0.32
N GLU A 140 -16.85 21.05 1.11
CA GLU A 140 -16.21 22.04 1.98
C GLU A 140 -15.90 21.47 3.38
N PRO A 141 -14.76 21.85 3.98
CA PRO A 141 -14.20 21.25 5.20
C PRO A 141 -15.07 21.44 6.46
N GLY A 142 -14.89 20.54 7.42
CA GLY A 142 -15.60 20.51 8.70
C GLY A 142 -17.08 20.09 8.61
N ARG A 143 -17.65 20.04 7.41
CA ARG A 143 -19.05 19.67 7.16
C ARG A 143 -19.22 18.16 7.15
N SER A 144 -20.41 17.70 7.59
CA SER A 144 -20.81 16.30 7.48
C SER A 144 -21.61 16.06 6.19
N TYR A 145 -21.32 14.94 5.56
CA TYR A 145 -21.95 14.40 4.36
C TYR A 145 -22.35 12.94 4.64
N VAL A 146 -23.12 12.35 3.74
CA VAL A 146 -23.41 10.91 3.74
C VAL A 146 -23.24 10.40 2.31
N VAL A 147 -22.59 9.26 2.15
CA VAL A 147 -22.63 8.47 0.92
C VAL A 147 -23.50 7.24 1.19
N SER A 148 -24.39 6.88 0.28
CA SER A 148 -25.28 5.73 0.45
C SER A 148 -25.59 5.03 -0.88
N TYR A 149 -26.14 3.82 -0.79
CA TYR A 149 -26.71 3.09 -1.91
C TYR A 149 -27.99 2.35 -1.53
N THR A 150 -28.82 2.09 -2.54
CA THR A 150 -29.98 1.19 -2.44
C THR A 150 -29.56 -0.28 -2.62
N ALA A 151 -29.91 -1.12 -1.64
CA ALA A 151 -29.95 -2.58 -1.77
C ALA A 151 -31.43 -3.02 -1.90
N PRO A 152 -31.95 -3.24 -3.13
CA PRO A 152 -33.39 -3.39 -3.34
C PRO A 152 -33.94 -4.76 -2.93
N GLY A 153 -33.09 -5.79 -2.80
CA GLY A 153 -33.43 -7.11 -2.24
C GLY A 153 -32.81 -7.38 -0.87
N GLY A 154 -32.31 -6.35 -0.17
CA GLY A 154 -31.51 -6.55 1.04
C GLY A 154 -30.17 -7.24 0.73
N HIS A 155 -29.79 -8.22 1.55
CA HIS A 155 -28.62 -9.10 1.34
C HIS A 155 -27.30 -8.36 1.11
N TYR A 156 -27.14 -7.22 1.77
CA TYR A 156 -25.97 -6.36 1.72
C TYR A 156 -24.83 -6.94 2.58
N SER A 157 -23.59 -6.53 2.30
CA SER A 157 -22.43 -6.93 3.10
C SER A 157 -22.26 -6.01 4.32
N THR A 158 -21.76 -6.54 5.44
CA THR A 158 -21.59 -5.79 6.70
C THR A 158 -20.32 -6.12 7.48
N ASP A 159 -19.84 -5.14 8.24
CA ASP A 159 -19.07 -5.35 9.47
C ASP A 159 -19.80 -4.67 10.63
N GLU A 160 -20.41 -5.41 11.56
CA GLU A 160 -20.89 -4.81 12.81
C GLU A 160 -19.71 -4.27 13.65
N HIS A 161 -19.98 -3.29 14.52
CA HIS A 161 -19.01 -2.68 15.45
C HIS A 161 -17.81 -1.93 14.83
N PHE A 162 -17.65 -1.94 13.50
CA PHE A 162 -16.56 -1.26 12.79
C PHE A 162 -16.42 0.23 13.14
N PHE A 163 -17.53 0.98 13.22
CA PHE A 163 -17.53 2.39 13.65
C PHE A 163 -17.77 2.57 15.17
N ASP A 164 -17.47 1.60 16.03
CA ASP A 164 -17.38 1.88 17.48
C ASP A 164 -16.21 2.83 17.79
N ARG A 165 -15.25 2.94 16.86
CA ARG A 165 -14.21 3.99 16.82
C ARG A 165 -14.36 4.86 15.57
N SER A 166 -13.65 5.97 15.56
CA SER A 166 -13.58 6.87 14.38
C SER A 166 -12.39 6.49 13.51
N ILE A 167 -12.53 6.55 12.19
CA ILE A 167 -11.46 6.28 11.22
C ILE A 167 -11.23 7.48 10.29
N SER A 168 -10.04 7.58 9.70
CA SER A 168 -9.66 8.66 8.79
C SER A 168 -8.62 8.20 7.78
N ASN A 169 -8.76 8.63 6.52
CA ASN A 169 -7.76 8.45 5.47
C ASN A 169 -7.61 9.75 4.66
N GLY A 170 -6.38 10.21 4.44
CA GLY A 170 -6.08 11.48 3.79
C GLY A 170 -6.89 12.66 4.39
N PRO A 171 -7.79 13.29 3.62
CA PRO A 171 -8.68 14.35 4.11
C PRO A 171 -10.05 13.86 4.62
N LEU A 172 -10.37 12.58 4.50
CA LEU A 172 -11.66 11.99 4.88
C LEU A 172 -11.65 11.48 6.33
N SER A 173 -12.82 11.54 6.98
CA SER A 173 -13.03 10.92 8.30
C SER A 173 -14.48 10.46 8.51
N ALA A 174 -14.65 9.29 9.13
CA ALA A 174 -15.92 8.82 9.69
C ALA A 174 -15.83 8.84 11.21
N GLY A 175 -16.86 9.36 11.87
CA GLY A 175 -16.97 9.37 13.33
C GLY A 175 -17.50 8.05 13.87
N ALA A 176 -17.48 7.89 15.20
CA ALA A 176 -18.16 6.78 15.83
C ALA A 176 -19.67 6.77 15.46
N ASN A 177 -20.24 5.58 15.24
CA ASN A 177 -21.59 5.38 14.68
C ASN A 177 -21.82 6.09 13.32
N ALA A 178 -20.84 6.04 12.42
CA ALA A 178 -20.99 6.58 11.06
C ALA A 178 -21.93 5.75 10.17
N GLY A 179 -22.10 4.46 10.42
CA GLY A 179 -23.04 3.60 9.68
C GLY A 179 -24.48 4.05 9.83
N VAL A 180 -25.16 4.31 8.71
CA VAL A 180 -26.57 4.71 8.67
C VAL A 180 -27.39 3.91 7.66
N TYR A 181 -28.67 3.67 7.99
CA TYR A 181 -29.62 2.99 7.11
C TYR A 181 -31.00 3.67 7.10
N ASN A 182 -31.86 3.25 6.17
CA ASN A 182 -33.27 3.58 6.10
C ASN A 182 -34.05 2.52 5.29
N TYR A 183 -35.13 1.96 5.83
CA TYR A 183 -36.04 1.03 5.10
C TYR A 183 -37.02 1.76 4.16
N GLN A 184 -36.62 2.91 3.64
CA GLN A 184 -37.24 3.61 2.51
C GLN A 184 -36.11 3.86 1.49
N PRO A 185 -35.94 2.96 0.50
CA PRO A 185 -34.92 3.08 -0.54
C PRO A 185 -34.87 4.46 -1.22
N GLY A 186 -33.67 4.97 -1.47
CA GLY A 186 -33.47 6.27 -2.12
C GLY A 186 -33.75 7.51 -1.26
N GLU A 187 -34.17 7.35 0.00
CA GLU A 187 -34.41 8.42 0.98
C GLU A 187 -33.30 8.51 2.04
N PHE A 188 -32.89 9.73 2.38
CA PHE A 188 -31.68 10.01 3.16
C PHE A 188 -31.56 9.22 4.48
N PRO A 189 -30.55 8.34 4.64
CA PRO A 189 -30.43 7.49 5.81
C PRO A 189 -30.00 8.24 7.08
N ARG A 190 -30.62 7.86 8.21
CA ARG A 190 -30.46 8.54 9.52
C ARG A 190 -30.35 7.60 10.70
N SER A 191 -30.95 6.42 10.64
CA SER A 191 -30.93 5.43 11.71
C SER A 191 -29.57 4.75 11.75
N THR A 192 -29.05 4.44 12.93
CA THR A 192 -27.79 3.67 13.11
C THR A 192 -28.10 2.32 13.75
N TYR A 193 -27.27 1.32 13.49
CA TYR A 193 -27.32 0.00 14.14
C TYR A 193 -25.90 -0.47 14.38
N ARG A 194 -25.58 -0.92 15.61
CA ARG A 194 -24.28 -1.50 16.05
C ARG A 194 -23.03 -0.86 15.42
N ALA A 195 -23.04 0.45 15.19
CA ALA A 195 -22.02 1.17 14.43
C ALA A 195 -21.53 0.48 13.14
N THR A 196 -22.43 -0.23 12.44
CA THR A 196 -22.11 -1.13 11.32
C THR A 196 -21.51 -0.42 10.11
N ASN A 197 -20.45 -0.97 9.52
CA ASN A 197 -20.01 -0.62 8.18
C ASN A 197 -20.89 -1.35 7.14
N TYR A 198 -21.54 -0.59 6.26
CA TYR A 198 -22.38 -1.09 5.17
C TYR A 198 -21.65 -1.12 3.81
N GLN A 199 -20.32 -1.03 3.83
CA GLN A 199 -19.44 -1.25 2.68
C GLN A 199 -19.70 -0.30 1.51
N VAL A 200 -19.90 0.98 1.83
CA VAL A 200 -20.17 2.06 0.88
C VAL A 200 -19.37 3.30 1.23
N ASP A 201 -18.64 3.83 0.25
CA ASP A 201 -17.63 4.85 0.46
C ASP A 201 -17.53 5.86 -0.70
N ILE A 202 -16.83 6.96 -0.47
CA ILE A 202 -16.72 8.12 -1.34
C ILE A 202 -15.26 8.32 -1.78
N VAL A 203 -15.04 8.26 -3.09
CA VAL A 203 -13.73 8.58 -3.68
C VAL A 203 -13.65 10.08 -3.89
N VAL A 204 -12.69 10.74 -3.24
CA VAL A 204 -12.44 12.17 -3.40
C VAL A 204 -11.04 12.45 -3.94
N ARG A 205 -10.82 13.65 -4.50
CA ARG A 205 -9.50 14.18 -4.85
C ARG A 205 -9.32 15.59 -4.25
N PRO A 206 -8.09 16.11 -4.11
CA PRO A 206 -7.88 17.52 -3.73
C PRO A 206 -8.68 18.46 -4.64
N ALA A 207 -9.40 19.43 -4.05
CA ALA A 207 -10.08 20.43 -4.87
C ALA A 207 -9.02 21.35 -5.49
N GLY A 208 -8.95 21.39 -6.82
CA GLY A 208 -8.01 22.25 -7.51
C GLY A 208 -8.20 23.72 -7.13
N SER A 209 -7.12 24.49 -7.14
CA SER A 209 -7.14 25.96 -6.99
C SER A 209 -7.67 26.67 -8.26
N GLY A 210 -8.72 26.09 -8.85
CA GLY A 210 -9.55 26.69 -9.88
C GLY A 210 -10.65 27.56 -9.28
N GLU A 211 -11.04 28.57 -10.05
CA GLU A 211 -11.98 29.63 -9.69
C GLU A 211 -13.29 29.12 -9.07
N ALA A 212 -13.81 29.84 -8.07
CA ALA A 212 -15.16 29.59 -7.56
C ALA A 212 -16.17 29.79 -8.71
N PRO A 213 -17.17 28.90 -8.88
CA PRO A 213 -18.07 28.98 -10.02
C PRO A 213 -18.85 30.29 -10.01
N THR A 214 -18.50 31.19 -10.92
CA THR A 214 -19.24 32.42 -11.17
C THR A 214 -20.68 32.08 -11.53
N THR A 215 -21.63 32.88 -11.06
CA THR A 215 -23.07 32.58 -11.20
C THR A 215 -23.46 32.43 -12.66
N SER A 216 -23.89 31.22 -13.06
CA SER A 216 -24.40 30.98 -14.40
C SER A 216 -25.56 31.94 -14.72
N PRO A 217 -25.51 32.68 -15.83
CA PRO A 217 -26.64 33.48 -16.26
C PRO A 217 -27.82 32.58 -16.67
N THR A 218 -29.02 33.14 -16.60
CA THR A 218 -30.27 32.47 -16.95
C THR A 218 -30.33 32.11 -18.44
N PRO A 219 -30.61 30.85 -18.83
CA PRO A 219 -31.01 30.57 -20.20
C PRO A 219 -32.43 31.11 -20.43
N SER A 220 -32.54 32.14 -21.26
CA SER A 220 -33.85 32.57 -21.78
C SER A 220 -34.44 31.46 -22.65
N GLY A 221 -35.76 31.28 -22.57
CA GLY A 221 -36.44 30.15 -23.20
C GLY A 221 -36.61 30.26 -24.71
N SER A 222 -36.82 29.11 -25.36
CA SER A 222 -37.52 29.00 -26.63
C SER A 222 -38.40 27.74 -26.63
N ALA A 223 -39.43 27.71 -27.47
CA ALA A 223 -40.59 26.85 -27.28
C ALA A 223 -40.50 25.47 -27.96
N SER A 224 -41.25 24.50 -27.41
CA SER A 224 -41.75 23.34 -28.17
C SER A 224 -42.91 23.79 -29.07
N PRO A 225 -43.23 23.06 -30.15
CA PRO A 225 -44.34 22.11 -29.99
C PRO A 225 -44.23 20.78 -30.77
N SER A 226 -44.76 19.73 -30.13
CA SER A 226 -45.66 18.71 -30.69
C SER A 226 -45.24 17.84 -31.90
N SER A 227 -45.17 16.53 -31.68
CA SER A 227 -46.26 15.62 -32.11
C SER A 227 -46.16 14.25 -31.40
N ALA A 228 -47.25 13.46 -31.41
CA ALA A 228 -47.44 12.28 -30.57
C ALA A 228 -47.69 10.99 -31.40
N PRO A 229 -47.47 9.78 -30.84
CA PRO A 229 -47.55 8.48 -31.54
C PRO A 229 -48.97 7.84 -31.40
N PRO A 230 -49.27 6.66 -31.99
CA PRO A 230 -48.87 5.36 -31.38
C PRO A 230 -48.66 4.18 -32.38
N SER A 231 -48.13 3.04 -31.91
CA SER A 231 -48.80 1.71 -32.00
C SER A 231 -47.97 0.53 -31.45
N GLN A 232 -48.68 -0.54 -31.08
CA GLN A 232 -48.22 -1.82 -30.50
C GLN A 232 -47.76 -2.78 -31.66
N SER A 233 -47.25 -4.02 -31.51
CA SER A 233 -47.47 -5.04 -30.46
C SER A 233 -46.49 -6.25 -30.55
N SER A 234 -46.29 -6.94 -29.41
CA SER A 234 -46.10 -8.40 -29.20
C SER A 234 -45.31 -9.32 -30.18
N SER A 235 -44.14 -9.78 -29.70
CA SER A 235 -43.84 -11.21 -29.36
C SER A 235 -43.74 -12.29 -30.49
N PRO A 236 -43.39 -13.57 -30.23
CA PRO A 236 -42.22 -14.17 -30.89
C PRO A 236 -42.51 -15.49 -31.64
N SER A 237 -41.47 -16.11 -32.22
CA SER A 237 -41.52 -17.53 -32.57
C SER A 237 -40.15 -18.22 -32.50
N THR A 238 -40.15 -19.48 -32.09
CA THR A 238 -39.02 -20.41 -32.11
C THR A 238 -39.14 -21.37 -33.29
N SER A 239 -38.03 -21.90 -33.79
CA SER A 239 -37.93 -23.33 -34.10
C SER A 239 -36.47 -23.78 -34.25
N VAL A 240 -36.28 -25.09 -34.34
CA VAL A 240 -35.01 -25.82 -34.16
C VAL A 240 -34.67 -26.68 -35.40
N SER A 241 -33.64 -27.53 -35.23
CA SER A 241 -33.48 -28.84 -35.90
C SER A 241 -32.57 -28.93 -37.16
N PRO A 242 -32.02 -30.13 -37.47
CA PRO A 242 -30.56 -30.24 -37.56
C PRO A 242 -30.06 -31.16 -38.70
N SER A 243 -28.75 -31.46 -38.72
CA SER A 243 -28.26 -32.82 -39.04
C SER A 243 -26.78 -33.04 -38.68
N ALA A 244 -26.45 -34.30 -38.40
CA ALA A 244 -25.10 -34.88 -38.30
C ALA A 244 -24.96 -35.88 -39.50
N PRO A 245 -24.18 -36.99 -39.52
CA PRO A 245 -23.14 -37.51 -38.60
C PRO A 245 -21.89 -38.11 -39.31
N ALA A 246 -21.08 -38.87 -38.54
CA ALA A 246 -20.26 -40.03 -38.96
C ALA A 246 -18.94 -39.80 -39.75
N SER A 247 -17.91 -40.67 -39.68
CA SER A 247 -17.54 -41.69 -38.66
C SER A 247 -16.08 -42.18 -38.80
N SER A 248 -15.54 -42.72 -37.70
CA SER A 248 -14.43 -43.67 -37.45
C SER A 248 -14.08 -44.73 -38.52
N PRO A 249 -13.04 -45.60 -38.34
CA PRO A 249 -11.70 -45.44 -37.70
C PRO A 249 -10.52 -46.13 -38.45
N THR A 250 -9.25 -45.91 -38.06
CA THR A 250 -8.16 -46.92 -38.23
C THR A 250 -6.96 -46.72 -37.28
N ALA A 251 -6.32 -47.83 -36.88
CA ALA A 251 -4.99 -47.95 -36.26
C ALA A 251 -4.48 -49.41 -36.47
N PRO A 252 -3.22 -49.80 -36.16
CA PRO A 252 -2.03 -49.02 -35.79
C PRO A 252 -0.81 -49.30 -36.72
N SER A 253 0.36 -48.69 -36.45
CA SER A 253 1.68 -49.21 -36.89
C SER A 253 2.82 -48.68 -35.99
N THR A 254 4.04 -49.22 -36.11
CA THR A 254 5.07 -49.18 -35.05
C THR A 254 6.47 -48.71 -35.49
N SER A 255 7.09 -47.91 -34.62
CA SER A 255 8.56 -47.70 -34.52
C SER A 255 9.23 -46.91 -35.67
N PRO A 256 10.51 -46.49 -35.55
CA PRO A 256 10.82 -45.20 -34.93
C PRO A 256 11.64 -44.26 -35.83
N SER A 257 11.73 -42.97 -35.49
CA SER A 257 12.62 -42.01 -36.17
C SER A 257 13.05 -40.85 -35.27
N SER A 258 14.15 -40.19 -35.66
CA SER A 258 14.86 -39.15 -34.87
C SER A 258 14.04 -37.88 -34.59
N PRO A 259 14.41 -37.11 -33.55
CA PRO A 259 13.66 -35.91 -33.15
C PRO A 259 13.65 -34.85 -34.25
N THR A 260 12.44 -34.43 -34.64
CA THR A 260 12.23 -33.21 -35.43
C THR A 260 12.36 -32.00 -34.51
N SER A 261 13.00 -30.93 -34.98
CA SER A 261 13.14 -29.67 -34.23
C SER A 261 11.78 -29.00 -34.03
N THR A 262 11.25 -29.06 -32.80
CA THR A 262 10.06 -28.32 -32.37
C THR A 262 10.25 -26.81 -32.60
N PRO A 263 9.23 -26.06 -33.06
CA PRO A 263 9.35 -24.61 -33.26
C PRO A 263 9.77 -23.87 -31.99
N THR A 264 10.61 -22.85 -32.15
CA THR A 264 10.95 -21.93 -31.06
C THR A 264 9.76 -21.04 -30.76
N THR A 265 8.86 -21.48 -29.89
CA THR A 265 7.94 -20.57 -29.19
C THR A 265 8.78 -19.52 -28.48
N SER A 266 8.60 -18.26 -28.86
CA SER A 266 9.28 -17.14 -28.21
C SER A 266 9.02 -17.17 -26.71
N ALA A 267 10.07 -16.99 -25.91
CA ALA A 267 9.90 -16.85 -24.47
C ALA A 267 8.93 -15.68 -24.18
N PRO A 268 8.03 -15.80 -23.18
CA PRO A 268 7.21 -14.67 -22.77
C PRO A 268 8.11 -13.49 -22.39
N SER A 269 7.77 -12.30 -22.86
CA SER A 269 8.47 -11.08 -22.47
C SER A 269 8.28 -10.84 -20.96
N PRO A 270 9.30 -10.33 -20.24
CA PRO A 270 9.21 -10.14 -18.80
C PRO A 270 8.18 -9.08 -18.44
N THR A 271 7.27 -9.43 -17.53
CA THR A 271 6.25 -8.54 -16.97
C THR A 271 6.82 -7.67 -15.84
N SER A 272 6.09 -6.60 -15.49
CA SER A 272 5.89 -6.05 -14.12
C SER A 272 7.06 -5.82 -13.15
N ALA A 273 8.32 -5.91 -13.59
CA ALA A 273 9.47 -5.50 -12.78
C ALA A 273 9.23 -4.09 -12.22
N PRO A 274 9.54 -3.84 -10.93
CA PRO A 274 9.28 -2.55 -10.30
C PRO A 274 9.91 -1.40 -11.12
N PRO A 275 9.27 -0.22 -11.21
CA PRO A 275 9.74 0.87 -12.06
C PRO A 275 11.22 1.14 -11.82
N ALA A 276 12.04 1.15 -12.87
CA ALA A 276 13.49 1.01 -12.74
C ALA A 276 14.12 2.08 -11.83
N GLY A 277 14.45 1.70 -10.59
CA GLY A 277 14.99 2.57 -9.53
C GLY A 277 14.03 2.90 -8.37
N GLY A 278 12.77 2.49 -8.44
CA GLY A 278 11.75 2.66 -7.40
C GLY A 278 11.73 1.55 -6.33
N PHE A 279 10.81 1.71 -5.39
CA PHE A 279 10.42 0.70 -4.40
C PHE A 279 9.50 -0.37 -5.01
N PRO A 280 9.52 -1.61 -4.48
CA PRO A 280 8.57 -2.66 -4.83
C PRO A 280 7.17 -2.35 -4.31
N THR A 281 6.16 -2.95 -4.95
CA THR A 281 4.76 -2.95 -4.53
C THR A 281 4.30 -4.38 -4.26
N ARG A 282 3.15 -4.56 -3.60
CA ARG A 282 2.52 -5.87 -3.39
C ARG A 282 2.36 -6.69 -4.68
N ALA A 283 2.18 -6.02 -5.83
CA ALA A 283 1.99 -6.65 -7.14
C ALA A 283 3.26 -6.75 -7.99
N SER A 284 4.42 -6.28 -7.49
CA SER A 284 5.69 -6.27 -8.22
C SER A 284 6.85 -6.87 -7.40
N ALA A 285 6.52 -7.68 -6.39
CA ALA A 285 7.46 -8.32 -5.48
C ALA A 285 7.14 -9.82 -5.41
N GLY A 286 8.16 -10.65 -5.21
CA GLY A 286 8.00 -12.10 -5.08
C GLY A 286 8.00 -12.81 -6.43
N LEU A 287 6.98 -13.61 -6.69
CA LEU A 287 6.94 -14.49 -7.87
C LEU A 287 6.72 -13.68 -9.17
N PRO A 288 7.28 -14.13 -10.32
CA PRO A 288 6.99 -13.50 -11.59
C PRO A 288 5.55 -13.81 -12.05
N ASP A 289 4.92 -12.85 -12.74
CA ASP A 289 3.55 -13.00 -13.26
C ASP A 289 3.35 -14.30 -14.06
N GLY A 290 2.22 -14.96 -13.80
CA GLY A 290 1.86 -16.22 -14.44
C GLY A 290 2.68 -17.44 -13.98
N TRP A 291 3.53 -17.31 -12.96
CA TRP A 291 4.27 -18.44 -12.39
C TRP A 291 3.34 -19.58 -11.95
N GLN A 292 3.81 -20.81 -12.13
CA GLN A 292 3.19 -22.02 -11.62
C GLN A 292 4.26 -22.93 -11.00
N PRO A 293 3.96 -23.62 -9.89
CA PRO A 293 4.90 -24.53 -9.27
C PRO A 293 5.19 -25.73 -10.18
N LYS A 294 6.48 -26.04 -10.39
CA LYS A 294 6.91 -27.31 -11.00
C LYS A 294 6.82 -28.47 -10.00
N ARG A 295 6.82 -28.16 -8.70
CA ARG A 295 6.70 -29.11 -7.59
C ARG A 295 5.81 -28.51 -6.49
N SER A 296 5.01 -29.35 -5.86
CA SER A 296 4.20 -28.96 -4.70
C SER A 296 4.42 -29.94 -3.54
N ALA A 297 4.39 -29.43 -2.31
CA ALA A 297 4.44 -30.22 -1.08
C ALA A 297 3.47 -29.65 -0.04
N THR A 298 3.08 -30.48 0.93
CA THR A 298 2.21 -30.10 2.06
C THR A 298 2.86 -30.57 3.35
N GLY A 299 2.82 -29.76 4.41
CA GLY A 299 3.59 -30.02 5.63
C GLY A 299 5.07 -29.65 5.48
N THR A 300 5.96 -30.40 6.13
CA THR A 300 7.39 -30.05 6.24
C THR A 300 8.20 -30.47 5.02
N TYR A 301 8.86 -29.51 4.35
CA TYR A 301 9.81 -29.72 3.27
C TYR A 301 11.24 -29.43 3.77
N THR A 302 12.06 -30.46 3.94
CA THR A 302 13.41 -30.35 4.54
C THR A 302 14.50 -30.29 3.46
N ILE A 303 15.44 -29.35 3.60
CA ILE A 303 16.58 -29.13 2.69
C ILE A 303 17.89 -29.30 3.46
N SER A 304 18.53 -30.47 3.30
CA SER A 304 19.71 -30.91 4.07
C SER A 304 21.00 -31.02 3.26
N THR A 305 20.98 -30.64 1.98
CA THR A 305 22.18 -30.64 1.10
C THR A 305 22.80 -29.24 1.04
N PRO A 306 24.06 -29.04 1.47
CA PRO A 306 24.72 -27.73 1.36
C PRO A 306 24.83 -27.27 -0.10
N GLY A 307 24.62 -25.97 -0.34
CA GLY A 307 24.67 -25.41 -1.70
C GLY A 307 23.48 -25.77 -2.60
N ALA A 308 22.44 -26.43 -2.07
CA ALA A 308 21.28 -26.81 -2.88
C ALA A 308 20.48 -25.59 -3.36
N VAL A 309 20.11 -25.59 -4.64
CA VAL A 309 19.16 -24.63 -5.21
C VAL A 309 17.80 -25.33 -5.35
N VAL A 310 16.80 -24.81 -4.65
CA VAL A 310 15.41 -25.31 -4.70
C VAL A 310 14.58 -24.28 -5.45
N GLU A 311 14.22 -24.64 -6.70
CA GLU A 311 13.43 -23.78 -7.58
C GLU A 311 12.00 -24.29 -7.80
N ASP A 312 11.09 -23.35 -8.08
CA ASP A 312 9.74 -23.57 -8.60
C ASP A 312 8.90 -24.54 -7.72
N LEU A 313 8.90 -24.28 -6.42
CA LEU A 313 8.28 -25.10 -5.38
C LEU A 313 7.15 -24.34 -4.67
N ARG A 314 5.96 -24.94 -4.55
CA ARG A 314 4.91 -24.51 -3.60
C ARG A 314 4.94 -25.42 -2.37
N VAL A 315 4.93 -24.85 -1.17
CA VAL A 315 4.76 -25.57 0.11
C VAL A 315 3.53 -25.02 0.82
N THR A 316 2.62 -25.88 1.24
CA THR A 316 1.34 -25.50 1.87
C THR A 316 1.22 -26.05 3.29
N ASN A 317 0.67 -25.27 4.22
CA ASN A 317 0.30 -25.69 5.58
C ASN A 317 1.43 -26.44 6.30
N GLY A 318 2.58 -25.80 6.51
CA GLY A 318 3.78 -26.46 7.01
C GLY A 318 5.03 -25.58 7.13
N THR A 319 6.19 -26.13 6.77
CA THR A 319 7.49 -25.50 7.03
C THR A 319 8.52 -25.84 5.96
N ILE A 320 9.22 -24.83 5.44
CA ILE A 320 10.41 -25.02 4.61
C ILE A 320 11.62 -25.03 5.55
N ASN A 321 12.10 -26.23 5.89
CA ASN A 321 13.12 -26.44 6.91
C ASN A 321 14.52 -26.54 6.27
N VAL A 322 15.25 -25.42 6.24
CA VAL A 322 16.60 -25.32 5.72
C VAL A 322 17.59 -25.73 6.81
N THR A 323 18.19 -26.92 6.67
CA THR A 323 19.12 -27.47 7.68
C THR A 323 20.59 -27.43 7.23
N ALA A 324 20.85 -27.02 5.98
CA ALA A 324 22.18 -26.97 5.39
C ALA A 324 22.57 -25.56 4.89
N LYS A 325 23.88 -25.27 4.93
CA LYS A 325 24.44 -23.95 4.56
C LYS A 325 24.39 -23.68 3.06
N ASN A 326 24.41 -22.39 2.70
CA ASN A 326 24.48 -21.90 1.32
C ASN A 326 23.32 -22.35 0.41
N VAL A 327 22.16 -22.69 0.99
CA VAL A 327 20.96 -23.07 0.22
C VAL A 327 20.36 -21.84 -0.46
N THR A 328 19.84 -22.00 -1.67
CA THR A 328 19.08 -20.96 -2.39
C THR A 328 17.64 -21.43 -2.60
N LEU A 329 16.66 -20.63 -2.19
CA LEU A 329 15.25 -20.77 -2.53
C LEU A 329 14.94 -19.72 -3.61
N ARG A 330 14.57 -20.15 -4.82
CA ARG A 330 14.21 -19.24 -5.93
C ARG A 330 12.84 -19.58 -6.50
N ARG A 331 11.95 -18.59 -6.65
CA ARG A 331 10.56 -18.83 -7.08
C ARG A 331 9.89 -19.92 -6.24
N VAL A 332 9.87 -19.70 -4.94
CA VAL A 332 9.25 -20.57 -3.95
C VAL A 332 8.04 -19.86 -3.35
N GLN A 333 6.93 -20.57 -3.20
CA GLN A 333 5.71 -20.05 -2.56
C GLN A 333 5.41 -20.85 -1.29
N ALA A 334 5.50 -20.21 -0.13
CA ALA A 334 5.09 -20.75 1.15
C ALA A 334 3.69 -20.24 1.50
N VAL A 335 2.68 -21.12 1.45
CA VAL A 335 1.26 -20.77 1.70
C VAL A 335 0.86 -21.33 3.06
N GLY A 336 0.51 -20.47 4.03
CA GLY A 336 0.28 -20.89 5.42
C GLY A 336 1.48 -21.66 5.98
N SER A 337 2.69 -21.22 5.63
CA SER A 337 3.94 -21.94 5.87
C SER A 337 5.08 -20.96 6.10
N VAL A 338 6.08 -21.33 6.89
CA VAL A 338 7.23 -20.47 7.26
C VAL A 338 8.56 -21.07 6.79
N ILE A 339 9.56 -20.20 6.55
CA ILE A 339 10.93 -20.60 6.19
C ILE A 339 11.77 -20.62 7.48
N VAL A 340 12.11 -21.83 7.93
CA VAL A 340 12.90 -22.07 9.13
C VAL A 340 14.32 -22.41 8.72
N ASN A 341 15.31 -21.69 9.25
CA ASN A 341 16.73 -21.97 9.03
C ASN A 341 17.52 -22.26 10.32
N PHE A 342 16.84 -22.30 11.47
CA PHE A 342 17.40 -22.65 12.77
C PHE A 342 16.84 -23.99 13.26
N ALA A 343 17.38 -25.07 12.70
CA ALA A 343 16.97 -26.45 12.98
C ALA A 343 17.93 -27.21 13.92
N SER A 344 18.90 -26.52 14.48
CA SER A 344 19.96 -27.07 15.34
C SER A 344 20.53 -25.97 16.24
N ALA A 345 21.58 -26.25 17.02
CA ALA A 345 22.31 -25.22 17.78
C ALA A 345 22.97 -24.12 16.92
N THR A 346 22.96 -24.24 15.58
CA THR A 346 23.43 -23.20 14.63
C THR A 346 22.47 -23.04 13.46
N CYS A 347 22.40 -21.84 12.87
CA CYS A 347 21.62 -21.61 11.66
C CYS A 347 22.28 -22.21 10.41
N ALA A 348 21.44 -22.60 9.46
CA ALA A 348 21.76 -22.77 8.05
C ALA A 348 22.13 -21.41 7.42
N THR A 349 23.37 -21.01 7.66
CA THR A 349 23.99 -19.75 7.24
C THR A 349 24.27 -19.73 5.73
N GLY A 350 24.15 -18.56 5.12
CA GLY A 350 24.28 -18.37 3.67
C GLY A 350 23.01 -18.68 2.88
N LEU A 351 21.85 -18.75 3.55
CA LEU A 351 20.55 -18.95 2.90
C LEU A 351 20.22 -17.74 2.01
N VAL A 352 19.92 -17.97 0.73
CA VAL A 352 19.35 -16.97 -0.18
C VAL A 352 17.88 -17.29 -0.42
N ILE A 353 17.03 -16.28 -0.31
CA ILE A 353 15.59 -16.35 -0.64
C ILE A 353 15.35 -15.30 -1.73
N GLU A 354 14.92 -15.72 -2.91
CA GLU A 354 14.80 -14.82 -4.06
C GLU A 354 13.59 -15.07 -4.95
N ASP A 355 13.01 -14.01 -5.49
CA ASP A 355 11.82 -14.04 -6.37
C ASP A 355 10.69 -14.89 -5.78
N SER A 356 10.42 -14.75 -4.47
CA SER A 356 9.67 -15.75 -3.68
C SER A 356 8.61 -15.12 -2.78
N GLU A 357 7.65 -15.94 -2.37
CA GLU A 357 6.46 -15.53 -1.62
C GLU A 357 6.28 -16.31 -0.32
N ILE A 358 5.88 -15.61 0.74
CA ILE A 358 5.38 -16.20 1.98
C ILE A 358 4.03 -15.55 2.30
N VAL A 359 2.95 -16.29 2.07
CA VAL A 359 1.58 -15.77 2.11
C VAL A 359 0.71 -16.54 3.10
N ARG A 360 -0.27 -15.87 3.68
CA ARG A 360 -1.22 -16.47 4.61
C ARG A 360 -1.99 -17.65 4.00
N GLY A 361 -2.23 -18.69 4.81
CA GLY A 361 -3.05 -19.84 4.46
C GLY A 361 -4.51 -19.69 4.93
N SER A 362 -5.32 -20.72 4.69
CA SER A 362 -6.73 -20.75 5.11
C SER A 362 -6.96 -21.10 6.58
N ALA A 363 -5.90 -21.44 7.32
CA ALA A 363 -5.99 -21.71 8.75
C ALA A 363 -6.04 -20.39 9.55
N PRO A 364 -6.79 -20.32 10.66
CA PRO A 364 -6.71 -19.20 11.58
C PRO A 364 -5.28 -18.99 12.11
N THR A 365 -4.95 -17.73 12.31
CA THR A 365 -3.67 -17.24 12.84
C THR A 365 -3.84 -16.77 14.28
N THR A 366 -2.79 -16.91 15.09
CA THR A 366 -2.77 -16.50 16.51
C THR A 366 -1.59 -15.56 16.78
N ASP A 367 -1.53 -14.96 17.97
CA ASP A 367 -0.42 -14.13 18.42
C ASP A 367 0.89 -14.90 18.71
N GLU A 368 0.88 -16.24 18.72
CA GLU A 368 2.08 -17.09 18.71
C GLU A 368 2.51 -17.56 17.29
N ALA A 369 1.96 -16.96 16.23
CA ALA A 369 2.35 -17.29 14.86
C ALA A 369 3.84 -17.04 14.59
N TRP A 370 4.48 -17.96 13.87
CA TRP A 370 5.91 -17.87 13.57
C TRP A 370 6.19 -16.82 12.47
N PRO A 371 7.38 -16.17 12.50
CA PRO A 371 7.82 -15.28 11.43
C PRO A 371 7.94 -16.02 10.10
N ALA A 372 7.55 -15.33 9.02
CA ALA A 372 7.70 -15.81 7.64
C ALA A 372 9.11 -16.33 7.33
N VAL A 373 10.16 -15.69 7.89
CA VAL A 373 11.55 -16.17 7.84
C VAL A 373 12.21 -16.06 9.22
N THR A 374 12.68 -17.19 9.76
CA THR A 374 13.26 -17.25 11.12
C THR A 374 14.69 -16.73 11.24
N SER A 375 15.07 -16.40 12.47
CA SER A 375 16.45 -16.35 12.97
C SER A 375 17.40 -15.42 12.19
N GLY A 376 18.25 -15.90 11.30
CA GLY A 376 19.26 -15.05 10.67
C GLY A 376 20.28 -15.79 9.82
N GLY A 377 21.23 -15.07 9.24
CA GLY A 377 22.22 -15.65 8.31
C GLY A 377 21.70 -15.86 6.91
N TYR A 378 20.68 -15.09 6.52
CA TYR A 378 20.03 -15.15 5.22
C TYR A 378 20.04 -13.81 4.47
N THR A 379 19.87 -13.89 3.15
CA THR A 379 19.63 -12.75 2.26
C THR A 379 18.30 -12.96 1.54
N ALA A 380 17.35 -12.06 1.76
CA ALA A 380 16.10 -11.98 1.02
C ALA A 380 16.22 -10.92 -0.08
N ARG A 381 15.89 -11.25 -1.33
CA ARG A 381 15.84 -10.29 -2.44
C ARG A 381 14.61 -10.50 -3.32
N ASN A 382 13.85 -9.44 -3.62
CA ASN A 382 12.57 -9.59 -4.33
C ASN A 382 11.66 -10.63 -3.66
N VAL A 383 11.36 -10.44 -2.37
CA VAL A 383 10.48 -11.32 -1.60
C VAL A 383 9.19 -10.59 -1.25
N LEU A 384 8.06 -11.25 -1.46
CA LEU A 384 6.75 -10.81 -0.99
C LEU A 384 6.37 -11.59 0.27
N ILE A 385 6.03 -10.87 1.33
CA ILE A 385 5.36 -11.42 2.53
C ILE A 385 3.98 -10.74 2.59
N ASP A 386 2.88 -11.50 2.67
CA ASP A 386 1.52 -10.91 2.68
C ASP A 386 0.52 -11.69 3.56
N GLY A 387 -0.23 -10.95 4.37
CA GLY A 387 -1.35 -11.45 5.16
C GLY A 387 -0.98 -12.18 6.46
N VAL A 388 0.31 -12.33 6.78
CA VAL A 388 0.79 -13.11 7.93
C VAL A 388 1.03 -12.23 9.17
N PRO A 389 0.99 -12.76 10.41
CA PRO A 389 1.19 -11.95 11.61
C PRO A 389 2.64 -11.48 11.87
N GLU A 390 3.62 -12.04 11.17
CA GLU A 390 5.04 -11.68 11.34
C GLU A 390 5.86 -11.85 10.05
N GLY A 391 6.78 -10.92 9.82
CA GLY A 391 7.66 -10.89 8.65
C GLY A 391 9.04 -11.52 8.87
N PHE A 392 10.09 -10.71 8.74
CA PHE A 392 11.48 -11.15 8.83
C PHE A 392 12.01 -11.10 10.27
N ARG A 393 12.53 -12.22 10.78
CA ARG A 393 13.17 -12.30 12.10
C ARG A 393 14.70 -12.16 11.98
N ALA A 394 15.33 -11.45 12.91
CA ALA A 394 16.77 -11.16 12.93
C ALA A 394 17.34 -11.37 14.36
N GLN A 395 17.83 -12.58 14.62
CA GLN A 395 18.17 -13.12 15.93
C GLN A 395 19.47 -13.95 15.87
N GLY A 396 20.17 -14.04 17.00
CA GLY A 396 21.17 -15.08 17.23
C GLY A 396 22.49 -14.85 16.52
N LYS A 397 22.98 -13.61 16.53
CA LYS A 397 24.22 -13.16 15.86
C LYS A 397 25.40 -14.12 15.94
N SER A 398 25.62 -14.78 17.08
CA SER A 398 26.72 -15.74 17.28
C SER A 398 26.54 -17.09 16.57
N ALA A 399 25.30 -17.51 16.34
CA ALA A 399 24.93 -18.79 15.73
C ALA A 399 24.43 -18.66 14.28
N CYS A 400 24.06 -17.42 13.88
CA CYS A 400 23.36 -17.11 12.65
C CYS A 400 23.95 -15.93 11.87
N GLY A 401 24.60 -14.96 12.53
CA GLY A 401 25.17 -13.79 11.85
C GLY A 401 24.12 -12.74 11.45
N GLY A 402 24.38 -12.02 10.36
CA GLY A 402 23.54 -10.90 9.88
C GLY A 402 22.36 -11.31 9.01
N VAL A 403 21.54 -10.32 8.65
CA VAL A 403 20.39 -10.44 7.75
C VAL A 403 20.49 -9.33 6.69
N ALA A 404 20.13 -9.64 5.45
CA ALA A 404 20.08 -8.66 4.37
C ALA A 404 18.74 -8.77 3.61
N ILE A 405 18.02 -7.67 3.44
CA ILE A 405 16.70 -7.62 2.82
C ILE A 405 16.73 -6.54 1.73
N HIS A 406 16.39 -6.93 0.50
CA HIS A 406 16.51 -6.09 -0.69
C HIS A 406 15.25 -6.18 -1.56
N ASP A 407 14.74 -5.05 -2.04
CA ASP A 407 13.70 -5.01 -3.07
C ASP A 407 12.44 -5.85 -2.71
N SER A 408 12.15 -5.96 -1.41
CA SER A 408 11.07 -6.80 -0.88
C SER A 408 9.86 -5.98 -0.43
N TYR A 409 8.68 -6.59 -0.51
CA TYR A 409 7.43 -6.04 0.03
C TYR A 409 6.93 -6.93 1.17
N VAL A 410 6.56 -6.33 2.30
CA VAL A 410 6.05 -7.03 3.49
C VAL A 410 4.73 -6.40 3.87
N ARG A 411 3.68 -7.19 4.04
CA ARG A 411 2.41 -6.78 4.65
C ARG A 411 2.07 -7.75 5.76
N VAL A 412 2.34 -7.32 6.99
CA VAL A 412 1.92 -8.05 8.19
C VAL A 412 0.52 -7.62 8.60
N VAL A 413 -0.30 -8.59 9.01
CA VAL A 413 -1.72 -8.39 9.33
C VAL A 413 -2.01 -9.03 10.68
N SER A 414 -2.78 -8.34 11.53
CA SER A 414 -3.14 -8.83 12.87
C SER A 414 -3.77 -10.23 12.82
N PRO A 415 -3.39 -11.14 13.73
CA PRO A 415 -3.91 -12.49 13.74
C PRO A 415 -5.39 -12.54 14.11
N ASP A 416 -6.08 -13.58 13.64
CA ASP A 416 -7.53 -13.78 13.81
C ASP A 416 -7.93 -13.99 15.28
N VAL A 417 -7.00 -14.52 16.08
CA VAL A 417 -7.06 -14.58 17.54
C VAL A 417 -5.86 -13.81 18.07
N CYS A 418 -6.09 -12.87 18.98
CA CYS A 418 -5.01 -12.11 19.59
C CYS A 418 -5.35 -11.63 21.01
N THR A 419 -4.31 -11.48 21.81
CA THR A 419 -4.35 -10.93 23.17
C THR A 419 -3.22 -9.93 23.42
N ASP A 420 -2.00 -10.23 22.92
CA ASP A 420 -0.78 -9.43 23.12
C ASP A 420 0.17 -9.59 21.92
N TRP A 421 -0.31 -9.22 20.72
CA TRP A 421 0.33 -9.51 19.43
C TRP A 421 1.64 -8.72 19.23
N HIS A 422 2.76 -9.34 19.58
CA HIS A 422 4.12 -8.83 19.34
C HIS A 422 4.59 -9.05 17.89
N GLY A 423 3.71 -8.87 16.91
CA GLY A 423 4.05 -8.94 15.50
C GLY A 423 4.84 -7.73 15.03
N ASP A 424 5.78 -7.97 14.10
CA ASP A 424 6.52 -6.96 13.37
C ASP A 424 6.82 -7.40 11.93
N GLY A 425 7.07 -6.45 11.02
CA GLY A 425 7.51 -6.73 9.65
C GLY A 425 9.00 -7.04 9.52
N ILE A 426 9.84 -6.41 10.36
CA ILE A 426 11.22 -6.80 10.66
C ILE A 426 11.41 -6.72 12.19
N GLN A 427 11.75 -7.84 12.84
CA GLN A 427 11.98 -7.92 14.30
C GLN A 427 13.42 -8.31 14.64
N GLY A 428 14.09 -7.56 15.53
CA GLY A 428 15.47 -7.81 15.95
C GLY A 428 15.70 -7.89 17.46
N TYR A 429 16.30 -8.98 17.93
CA TYR A 429 16.78 -9.16 19.31
C TYR A 429 17.92 -10.20 19.32
N GLY A 430 19.08 -9.83 19.89
CA GLY A 430 20.34 -10.55 19.70
C GLY A 430 20.77 -10.60 18.24
N GLY A 431 20.25 -9.71 17.38
CA GLY A 431 20.40 -9.72 15.93
C GLY A 431 21.81 -9.35 15.47
N GLY A 432 22.21 -9.88 14.31
CA GLY A 432 23.47 -9.50 13.66
C GLY A 432 23.41 -8.10 13.06
N ALA A 433 24.31 -7.83 12.11
CA ALA A 433 24.19 -6.68 11.23
C ALA A 433 22.96 -6.87 10.32
N LEU A 434 22.06 -5.89 10.31
CA LEU A 434 20.90 -5.85 9.42
C LEU A 434 21.14 -4.86 8.28
N THR A 435 21.01 -5.33 7.04
CA THR A 435 21.00 -4.47 5.83
C THR A 435 19.60 -4.42 5.24
N VAL A 436 19.07 -3.23 4.98
CA VAL A 436 17.77 -3.02 4.31
C VAL A 436 17.95 -2.11 3.10
N ARG A 437 17.39 -2.50 1.94
CA ARG A 437 17.49 -1.77 0.67
C ARG A 437 16.18 -1.79 -0.12
N LYS A 438 15.62 -0.62 -0.43
CA LYS A 438 14.36 -0.47 -1.21
C LYS A 438 13.27 -1.44 -0.74
N THR A 439 13.02 -1.50 0.56
CA THR A 439 12.00 -2.39 1.15
C THR A 439 10.76 -1.59 1.50
N VAL A 440 9.58 -2.19 1.35
CA VAL A 440 8.31 -1.65 1.84
C VAL A 440 7.75 -2.57 2.92
N ILE A 441 7.29 -1.99 4.03
CA ILE A 441 6.64 -2.72 5.12
C ILE A 441 5.33 -2.03 5.46
N ASP A 442 4.23 -2.74 5.25
CA ASP A 442 2.88 -2.37 5.64
C ASP A 442 2.42 -3.20 6.84
N PHE A 443 1.70 -2.58 7.76
CA PHE A 443 1.28 -3.16 9.03
C PHE A 443 -0.20 -2.87 9.29
N VAL A 444 -1.02 -3.91 9.20
CA VAL A 444 -2.49 -3.78 9.22
C VAL A 444 -3.04 -4.43 10.48
N ASP A 445 -3.38 -3.62 11.48
CA ASP A 445 -4.12 -4.08 12.66
C ASP A 445 -5.64 -3.96 12.41
N THR A 446 -6.25 -5.02 11.88
CA THR A 446 -7.71 -5.10 11.65
C THR A 446 -8.47 -5.40 12.93
N ASN A 447 -7.85 -6.10 13.87
CA ASN A 447 -8.52 -6.72 15.01
C ASN A 447 -8.29 -5.94 16.33
N ASN A 448 -7.59 -4.80 16.26
CA ASN A 448 -7.13 -4.00 17.39
C ASN A 448 -6.31 -4.83 18.40
N CYS A 449 -5.39 -5.63 17.88
CA CYS A 449 -4.46 -6.43 18.66
C CYS A 449 -3.34 -5.59 19.30
N GLY A 450 -3.18 -4.32 18.91
CA GLY A 450 -2.25 -3.37 19.54
C GLY A 450 -0.78 -3.57 19.15
N GLY A 451 -0.53 -4.18 17.99
CA GLY A 451 0.78 -4.72 17.64
C GLY A 451 1.90 -3.69 17.39
N THR A 452 3.13 -4.19 17.38
CA THR A 452 4.31 -3.40 17.76
C THR A 452 4.77 -2.42 16.68
N ALA A 453 5.42 -2.87 15.60
CA ALA A 453 5.92 -2.01 14.55
C ALA A 453 6.14 -2.72 13.18
N PRO A 454 5.99 -2.01 12.05
CA PRO A 454 6.57 -2.41 10.76
C PRO A 454 8.07 -2.73 10.89
N PHE A 455 8.83 -1.86 11.57
CA PHE A 455 10.26 -2.03 11.80
C PHE A 455 10.61 -1.94 13.30
N PHE A 456 11.12 -3.02 13.87
CA PHE A 456 11.47 -3.16 15.28
C PHE A 456 12.91 -3.66 15.48
N TYR A 457 13.83 -2.72 15.74
CA TYR A 457 15.24 -3.02 16.02
C TYR A 457 15.74 -2.26 17.28
N PRO A 458 15.14 -2.53 18.45
CA PRO A 458 15.43 -1.84 19.73
C PRO A 458 16.83 -2.15 20.29
N ASP A 459 17.15 -1.57 21.45
CA ASP A 459 18.33 -1.93 22.25
C ASP A 459 18.11 -3.27 22.98
N GLN A 460 18.20 -4.36 22.21
CA GLN A 460 18.05 -5.74 22.69
C GLN A 460 19.21 -6.59 22.16
N ASP A 461 20.45 -6.22 22.48
CA ASP A 461 21.69 -6.91 22.06
C ASP A 461 21.86 -7.03 20.52
N ASN A 462 21.19 -6.16 19.76
CA ASN A 462 21.34 -6.06 18.31
C ASN A 462 22.68 -5.43 17.90
N THR A 463 23.26 -5.86 16.79
CA THR A 463 24.64 -5.50 16.43
C THR A 463 24.75 -4.16 15.69
N SER A 464 24.07 -4.01 14.55
CA SER A 464 24.10 -2.79 13.74
C SER A 464 23.00 -2.77 12.68
N VAL A 465 22.67 -1.57 12.17
CA VAL A 465 21.80 -1.39 10.99
C VAL A 465 22.45 -0.55 9.87
N ASP A 466 22.18 -0.91 8.63
CA ASP A 466 22.41 -0.07 7.45
C ASP A 466 21.15 -0.10 6.58
N ILE A 467 20.40 1.00 6.60
CA ILE A 467 19.10 1.14 5.93
C ILE A 467 19.25 2.22 4.85
N ASP A 468 18.89 1.86 3.61
CA ASP A 468 18.91 2.77 2.47
C ASP A 468 17.73 2.50 1.53
N GLY A 469 16.67 3.28 1.73
CA GLY A 469 15.38 3.04 1.10
C GLY A 469 14.54 2.08 1.94
N LEU A 470 13.68 2.63 2.79
CA LEU A 470 12.68 1.89 3.55
C LEU A 470 11.38 2.70 3.60
N ILE A 471 10.25 2.09 3.23
CA ILE A 471 8.91 2.63 3.50
C ILE A 471 8.29 1.83 4.65
N VAL A 472 7.67 2.52 5.60
CA VAL A 472 6.89 1.91 6.69
C VAL A 472 5.51 2.55 6.84
N SER A 473 4.46 1.73 6.89
CA SER A 473 3.07 2.13 7.23
C SER A 473 2.52 1.25 8.36
N GLY A 474 1.69 1.84 9.22
CA GLY A 474 1.00 1.14 10.31
C GLY A 474 1.76 1.03 11.64
N GLY A 475 1.12 0.36 12.61
CA GLY A 475 1.69 0.02 13.93
C GLY A 475 1.73 1.15 14.97
N GLY A 476 2.21 0.82 16.17
CA GLY A 476 2.30 1.76 17.29
C GLY A 476 3.27 2.92 16.99
N TYR A 477 4.49 2.56 16.62
CA TYR A 477 5.50 3.47 16.05
C TYR A 477 6.07 2.80 14.78
N PRO A 478 5.88 3.34 13.56
CA PRO A 478 6.26 2.71 12.30
C PRO A 478 7.73 2.28 12.22
N PHE A 479 8.62 3.04 12.87
CA PHE A 479 10.05 2.79 12.88
C PHE A 479 10.62 2.91 14.30
N ARG A 480 10.98 1.76 14.90
CA ARG A 480 11.60 1.69 16.23
C ARG A 480 13.06 1.23 16.12
N LEU A 481 14.00 2.10 16.47
CA LEU A 481 15.45 1.85 16.34
C LEU A 481 16.22 2.25 17.60
N GLY A 482 16.65 1.24 18.36
CA GLY A 482 17.55 1.40 19.51
C GLY A 482 19.00 0.96 19.24
N THR A 483 19.31 0.56 18.01
CA THR A 483 20.56 -0.07 17.56
C THR A 483 21.46 0.91 16.79
N PRO A 484 22.81 0.85 16.94
CA PRO A 484 23.72 1.72 16.17
C PRO A 484 23.68 1.48 14.66
N GLY A 485 23.89 2.52 13.85
CA GLY A 485 23.90 2.33 12.39
C GLY A 485 23.82 3.57 11.51
N THR A 486 23.27 3.39 10.31
CA THR A 486 22.88 4.44 9.36
C THR A 486 21.45 4.25 8.87
N VAL A 487 20.73 5.35 8.68
CA VAL A 487 19.35 5.38 8.17
C VAL A 487 19.26 6.43 7.07
N ARG A 488 19.07 5.98 5.83
CA ARG A 488 18.99 6.81 4.63
C ARG A 488 17.72 6.49 3.85
N ASN A 489 17.13 7.49 3.22
CA ASN A 489 15.89 7.36 2.45
C ASN A 489 14.78 6.58 3.21
N LEU A 490 14.55 6.90 4.49
CA LEU A 490 13.43 6.38 5.28
C LEU A 490 12.16 7.21 5.05
N TYR A 491 11.05 6.56 4.73
CA TYR A 491 9.75 7.18 4.52
C TYR A 491 8.71 6.53 5.43
N VAL A 492 8.16 7.31 6.35
CA VAL A 492 7.01 6.89 7.18
C VAL A 492 5.73 7.37 6.51
N VAL A 493 4.75 6.52 6.28
CA VAL A 493 3.49 6.95 5.64
C VAL A 493 2.76 7.94 6.55
N ASP A 494 2.44 9.12 6.04
CA ASP A 494 1.94 10.23 6.87
C ASP A 494 0.57 9.90 7.48
N ARG A 495 0.46 10.04 8.81
CA ARG A 495 -0.70 9.67 9.65
C ARG A 495 -0.98 8.16 9.79
N SER A 496 -0.08 7.27 9.35
CA SER A 496 -0.30 5.81 9.46
C SER A 496 0.01 5.20 10.85
N TRP A 497 0.09 5.98 11.93
CA TRP A 497 0.65 5.53 13.21
C TRP A 497 -0.28 5.80 14.39
N VAL A 498 -0.21 4.97 15.43
CA VAL A 498 -1.01 5.15 16.66
C VAL A 498 -0.39 6.19 17.59
N PHE A 499 0.91 6.13 17.87
CA PHE A 499 1.58 6.99 18.86
C PHE A 499 2.44 8.08 18.22
N GLY A 500 3.28 7.73 17.26
CA GLY A 500 4.18 8.66 16.57
C GLY A 500 4.91 7.99 15.41
N PRO A 501 5.53 8.74 14.49
CA PRO A 501 6.20 8.17 13.32
C PRO A 501 7.50 7.41 13.66
N LEU A 502 8.13 7.72 14.80
CA LEU A 502 9.48 7.29 15.16
C LEU A 502 9.61 7.02 16.66
N ASP A 503 10.39 5.99 17.02
CA ASP A 503 10.94 5.77 18.36
C ASP A 503 12.44 5.41 18.20
N VAL A 504 13.33 6.40 18.29
CA VAL A 504 14.71 6.28 17.83
C VAL A 504 15.71 6.86 18.83
N ARG A 505 16.78 6.10 19.12
CA ARG A 505 17.93 6.58 19.90
C ARG A 505 18.92 7.30 18.98
N CYS A 506 18.68 8.58 18.71
CA CYS A 506 19.41 9.33 17.66
C CYS A 506 20.92 9.41 17.91
N SER A 507 21.35 9.38 19.17
CA SER A 507 22.76 9.34 19.58
C SER A 507 23.56 8.12 19.08
N LEU A 508 22.88 7.07 18.59
CA LEU A 508 23.52 5.87 18.01
C LEU A 508 23.53 5.86 16.48
N VAL A 509 22.86 6.82 15.83
CA VAL A 509 22.66 6.82 14.37
C VAL A 509 23.62 7.82 13.71
N SER A 510 24.60 7.28 12.98
CA SER A 510 25.72 8.04 12.41
C SER A 510 25.39 8.79 11.11
N GLN A 511 24.31 8.41 10.44
CA GLN A 511 23.72 9.14 9.30
C GLN A 511 22.20 9.01 9.36
N TRP A 512 21.49 10.12 9.21
CA TRP A 512 20.03 10.18 9.30
C TRP A 512 19.41 10.99 8.15
N GLN A 513 18.50 10.37 7.42
CA GLN A 513 17.63 11.01 6.45
C GLN A 513 16.27 10.28 6.44
N ALA A 514 15.27 10.93 7.03
CA ALA A 514 13.90 10.42 7.11
C ALA A 514 12.87 11.51 6.79
N ALA A 515 11.69 11.10 6.35
CA ALA A 515 10.54 11.95 6.08
C ALA A 515 9.22 11.24 6.42
N THR A 516 8.14 11.99 6.61
CA THR A 516 6.80 11.45 6.34
C THR A 516 6.46 11.67 4.86
N ALA A 517 5.74 10.71 4.27
CA ALA A 517 5.41 10.70 2.85
C ALA A 517 3.97 10.22 2.62
N THR A 518 3.35 10.64 1.52
CA THR A 518 2.25 9.87 0.91
C THR A 518 2.84 8.84 -0.05
N LEU A 519 2.08 7.82 -0.43
CA LEU A 519 2.42 6.94 -1.55
C LEU A 519 1.59 7.36 -2.76
N ASN A 520 2.26 7.54 -3.91
CA ASN A 520 1.57 7.85 -5.15
C ASN A 520 0.95 6.59 -5.80
N SER A 521 0.26 6.78 -6.92
CA SER A 521 -0.38 5.69 -7.70
C SER A 521 0.57 4.59 -8.22
N ALA A 522 1.89 4.74 -8.09
CA ALA A 522 2.91 3.72 -8.39
C ALA A 522 3.57 3.15 -7.12
N GLY A 523 2.99 3.38 -5.93
CA GLY A 523 3.51 2.95 -4.63
C GLY A 523 4.77 3.71 -4.17
N GLN A 524 5.15 4.80 -4.84
CA GLN A 524 6.41 5.50 -4.58
C GLN A 524 6.22 6.65 -3.59
N PRO A 525 7.20 6.92 -2.70
CA PRO A 525 7.03 7.89 -1.62
C PRO A 525 7.17 9.33 -2.12
N VAL A 526 6.15 10.15 -1.87
CA VAL A 526 6.14 11.60 -2.10
C VAL A 526 6.29 12.30 -0.76
N VAL A 527 7.43 12.99 -0.57
CA VAL A 527 7.78 13.62 0.72
C VAL A 527 6.77 14.72 1.10
N VAL A 528 6.17 14.57 2.29
CA VAL A 528 5.28 15.56 2.91
C VAL A 528 6.09 16.49 3.82
N ARG A 529 6.97 15.94 4.66
CA ARG A 529 7.86 16.71 5.56
C ARG A 529 9.05 15.87 5.98
N ASN A 530 10.20 16.51 6.20
CA ASN A 530 11.35 15.86 6.79
C ASN A 530 11.09 15.52 8.27
N LEU A 531 11.55 14.35 8.70
CA LEU A 531 11.59 13.92 10.09
C LEU A 531 13.02 14.09 10.61
N PRO A 532 13.32 15.10 11.45
CA PRO A 532 14.63 15.22 12.06
C PRO A 532 14.77 14.18 13.20
N CYS A 533 15.98 13.67 13.42
CA CYS A 533 16.25 12.82 14.58
C CYS A 533 16.50 13.71 15.80
N THR A 534 15.51 13.82 16.70
CA THR A 534 15.53 14.75 17.84
C THR A 534 15.12 14.08 19.16
N THR A 535 15.82 13.00 19.50
CA THR A 535 15.70 12.23 20.76
C THR A 535 17.06 11.70 21.23
#